data_AF-A0A2N1G950-F1
#
_entry.id   AF-A0A2N1G950-F1
#
_cell.length_a   1.000
_cell.length_b   1.000
_cell.length_c   1.000
_cell.angle_alpha   90.00
_cell.angle_beta   90.00
_cell.angle_gamma   90.00
#
_symmetry.space_group_name_H-M   'P 1'
#
loop_
_entity.id
_entity.type
_entity.pdbx_description
1 polymer ?
#
loop_
_entity_poly.entity_id
_entity_poly.type
_entity_poly.pdbx_seq_one_letter_code
_entity_poly.pdbx_strand_id
1 'polypeptide(L)'
;MIVVAIVFIILGILIKYGKMYFLIAGYNTMPKEEQEKYNIKAIASVFRNAMFGMALLIILGFFAAKWFEDPKIEQYTFWSSMLIGVPYLLIKSNSKKYKIKE
;
A
#
# COMPACT_ATOMS: atom_id res chain seq x y z
N MET A 1 4.70 15.54 -7.19
CA MET A 1 4.54 14.25 -6.47
C MET A 1 3.47 13.34 -7.06
N ILE A 2 2.76 13.76 -8.11
CA ILE A 2 1.75 12.94 -8.83
C ILE A 2 2.29 11.60 -9.38
N VAL A 3 3.56 11.55 -9.81
CA VAL A 3 4.20 10.31 -10.28
C VAL A 3 4.18 9.22 -9.20
N VAL A 4 4.34 9.59 -7.93
CA VAL A 4 4.30 8.63 -6.81
C VAL A 4 2.91 8.02 -6.66
N ALA A 5 1.85 8.83 -6.82
CA ALA A 5 0.49 8.31 -6.80
C ALA A 5 0.25 7.30 -7.93
N ILE A 6 0.75 7.59 -9.14
CA ILE A 6 0.69 6.66 -10.28
C ILE A 6 1.42 5.36 -9.96
N VAL A 7 2.63 5.43 -9.39
CA VAL A 7 3.40 4.26 -8.97
C VAL A 7 2.63 3.43 -7.95
N PHE A 8 2.00 4.04 -6.94
CA PHE A 8 1.19 3.31 -5.95
C PHE A 8 -0.03 2.63 -6.57
N ILE A 9 -0.71 3.28 -7.53
CA ILE A 9 -1.82 2.65 -8.26
C ILE A 9 -1.31 1.44 -9.03
N ILE A 10 -0.22 1.59 -9.78
CA ILE A 10 0.37 0.49 -10.57
C ILE A 10 0.79 -0.66 -9.65
N LEU A 11 1.52 -0.39 -8.57
CA LEU A 11 1.94 -1.41 -7.61
C LEU A 11 0.74 -2.12 -6.97
N GLY A 12 -0.29 -1.39 -6.57
CA GLY A 12 -1.50 -1.99 -6.01
C GLY A 12 -2.21 -2.94 -6.98
N ILE A 13 -2.27 -2.57 -8.27
CA ILE A 13 -2.83 -3.41 -9.35
C ILE A 13 -1.95 -4.65 -9.56
N LEU A 14 -0.64 -4.47 -9.70
CA LEU A 14 0.31 -5.55 -9.97
C LEU A 14 0.35 -6.57 -8.82
N ILE A 15 0.35 -6.11 -7.57
CA ILE A 15 0.34 -7.00 -6.39
C ILE A 15 -0.97 -7.81 -6.36
N LYS A 16 -2.13 -7.16 -6.53
CA LYS A 16 -3.42 -7.85 -6.36
C LYS A 16 -3.80 -8.72 -7.56
N TYR A 17 -3.75 -8.15 -8.76
CA TYR A 17 -4.26 -8.76 -9.98
C TYR A 17 -3.15 -9.41 -10.78
N GLY A 18 -1.98 -8.78 -10.86
CA GLY A 18 -0.77 -9.36 -11.46
C GLY A 18 -0.13 -10.46 -10.62
N LYS A 19 -0.62 -10.68 -9.39
CA LYS A 19 -0.10 -11.69 -8.43
C LYS A 19 1.40 -11.56 -8.16
N MET A 20 1.94 -10.34 -8.24
CA MET A 20 3.34 -10.04 -7.96
C MET A 20 3.59 -10.03 -6.43
N TYR A 21 3.30 -11.15 -5.77
CA TYR A 21 3.39 -11.29 -4.31
C TYR A 21 4.84 -11.22 -3.80
N PHE A 22 5.83 -11.42 -4.67
CA PHE A 22 7.25 -11.23 -4.33
C PHE A 22 7.57 -9.80 -3.88
N LEU A 23 6.73 -8.82 -4.24
CA LEU A 23 6.86 -7.43 -3.78
C LEU A 23 6.49 -7.25 -2.29
N ILE A 24 5.86 -8.26 -1.68
CA ILE A 24 5.52 -8.26 -0.26
C ILE A 24 6.72 -8.87 0.49
N ALA A 25 7.66 -8.02 0.92
CA ALA A 25 8.96 -8.45 1.46
C ALA A 25 8.84 -9.56 2.51
N GLY A 26 7.99 -9.38 3.53
CA GLY A 26 7.80 -10.39 4.58
C GLY A 26 7.29 -11.74 4.07
N TYR A 27 6.44 -11.75 3.04
CA TYR A 27 5.96 -12.99 2.43
C TYR A 27 7.04 -13.62 1.53
N ASN A 28 7.74 -12.80 0.73
CA ASN A 28 8.78 -13.25 -0.19
C ASN A 28 9.99 -13.88 0.52
N THR A 29 10.31 -13.43 1.74
CA THR A 29 11.42 -13.97 2.55
C THR A 29 11.03 -15.21 3.36
N MET A 30 9.74 -15.56 3.47
CA MET A 30 9.31 -16.77 4.17
C MET A 30 9.62 -18.04 3.35
N PRO A 31 9.98 -19.17 4.00
CA PRO A 31 10.00 -20.47 3.35
C PRO A 31 8.64 -20.81 2.74
N LYS A 32 8.63 -21.60 1.65
CA LYS A 32 7.39 -21.97 0.93
C LYS A 32 6.34 -22.62 1.84
N GLU A 33 6.77 -23.51 2.74
CA GLU A 33 5.90 -24.17 3.71
C GLU A 33 5.17 -23.18 4.64
N GLU A 34 5.85 -22.11 5.03
CA GLU A 34 5.27 -21.06 5.88
C GLU A 34 4.34 -20.14 5.06
N GLN A 35 4.68 -19.86 3.80
CA GLN A 35 3.82 -19.08 2.90
C GLN A 35 2.44 -19.71 2.70
N GLU A 36 2.34 -21.05 2.66
CA GLU A 36 1.08 -21.78 2.53
C GLU A 36 0.13 -21.62 3.72
N LYS A 37 0.65 -21.15 4.87
CA LYS A 37 -0.15 -20.86 6.05
C LYS A 37 -0.89 -19.53 5.96
N TYR A 38 -0.64 -18.72 4.93
CA TYR A 38 -1.22 -17.37 4.81
C TYR A 38 -2.17 -17.23 3.62
N ASN A 39 -3.27 -16.48 3.82
CA ASN A 39 -4.14 -16.05 2.74
C ASN A 39 -3.52 -14.88 1.98
N ILE A 40 -2.59 -15.19 1.08
CA ILE A 40 -1.88 -14.18 0.28
C ILE A 40 -2.81 -13.32 -0.57
N LYS A 41 -3.94 -13.87 -1.04
CA LYS A 41 -4.94 -13.10 -1.80
C LYS A 41 -5.58 -12.00 -0.96
N ALA A 42 -5.83 -12.27 0.32
CA ALA A 42 -6.37 -11.29 1.26
C ALA A 42 -5.31 -10.23 1.61
N ILE A 43 -4.07 -10.66 1.87
CA ILE A 43 -2.94 -9.74 2.12
C ILE A 43 -2.73 -8.82 0.91
N ALA A 44 -2.73 -9.35 -0.30
CA ALA A 44 -2.61 -8.55 -1.53
C ALA A 44 -3.75 -7.52 -1.69
N SER A 45 -4.97 -7.82 -1.20
CA SER A 45 -6.05 -6.82 -1.15
C SER A 45 -5.74 -5.68 -0.18
N VAL A 46 -5.12 -5.97 0.97
CA VAL A 46 -4.67 -4.95 1.93
C VAL A 46 -3.66 -4.03 1.26
N PHE A 47 -2.67 -4.60 0.57
CA PHE A 47 -1.67 -3.84 -0.18
C PHE A 47 -2.30 -2.91 -1.20
N ARG A 48 -3.18 -3.43 -2.06
CA ARG A 48 -3.92 -2.62 -3.05
C ARG A 48 -4.70 -1.49 -2.39
N ASN A 49 -5.50 -1.80 -1.36
CA ASN A 49 -6.36 -0.81 -0.73
C ASN A 49 -5.57 0.32 -0.08
N ALA A 50 -4.50 0.00 0.64
CA ALA A 50 -3.67 1.02 1.27
C ALA A 50 -2.92 1.86 0.23
N MET A 51 -2.35 1.23 -0.80
CA MET A 51 -1.67 1.95 -1.89
C MET A 51 -2.62 2.87 -2.66
N PHE A 52 -3.86 2.41 -2.92
CA PHE A 52 -4.89 3.25 -3.55
C PHE A 52 -5.32 4.39 -2.63
N GLY A 53 -5.47 4.15 -1.33
CA GLY A 53 -5.76 5.19 -0.35
C GLY A 53 -4.66 6.26 -0.29
N MET A 54 -3.39 5.84 -0.25
CA MET A 54 -2.25 6.75 -0.29
C MET A 54 -2.20 7.54 -1.60
N ALA A 55 -2.40 6.88 -2.75
CA ALA A 55 -2.45 7.54 -4.04
C ALA A 55 -3.57 8.58 -4.12
N LEU A 56 -4.77 8.24 -3.62
CA LEU A 56 -5.90 9.17 -3.57
C LEU A 56 -5.59 10.40 -2.73
N LEU A 57 -4.99 10.23 -1.54
CA LEU A 57 -4.59 11.35 -0.69
C LEU A 57 -3.56 12.26 -1.37
N ILE A 58 -2.56 11.67 -2.06
CA ILE A 58 -1.55 12.44 -2.80
C ILE A 58 -2.19 13.19 -3.98
N ILE A 59 -3.13 12.57 -4.71
CA ILE A 59 -3.85 13.23 -5.82
C ILE A 59 -4.68 14.41 -5.31
N LEU A 60 -5.43 14.20 -4.22
CA LEU A 60 -6.21 15.28 -3.59
C LEU A 60 -5.29 16.41 -3.10
N GLY A 61 -4.17 16.06 -2.48
CA GLY A 61 -3.16 17.02 -2.05
C GLY A 61 -2.56 17.84 -3.19
N PHE A 62 -2.29 17.21 -4.33
CA PHE A 62 -1.81 17.90 -5.53
C PHE A 62 -2.83 18.92 -6.07
N PHE A 63 -4.11 18.55 -6.16
CA PHE A 63 -5.15 19.48 -6.62
C PHE A 63 -5.42 20.59 -5.59
N ALA A 64 -5.40 20.27 -4.29
CA ALA A 64 -5.53 21.26 -3.22
C ALA A 64 -4.36 22.26 -3.24
N ALA A 65 -3.11 21.79 -3.38
CA ALA A 65 -1.93 22.65 -3.48
C ALA A 65 -2.06 23.64 -4.65
N LYS A 66 -2.59 23.21 -5.79
CA LYS A 66 -2.88 24.09 -6.93
C LYS A 66 -4.00 25.09 -6.64
N TRP A 67 -5.07 24.65 -5.97
CA TRP A 67 -6.22 25.50 -5.68
C TRP A 67 -5.89 26.61 -4.68
N PHE A 68 -5.05 26.33 -3.69
CA PHE A 68 -4.65 27.28 -2.65
C PHE A 68 -3.30 27.98 -2.94
N GLU A 69 -2.69 27.69 -4.08
CA GLU A 69 -1.36 28.19 -4.48
C GLU A 69 -0.26 27.95 -3.42
N ASP A 70 -0.43 26.92 -2.57
CA ASP A 70 0.53 26.56 -1.52
C ASP A 70 1.15 25.18 -1.79
N PRO A 71 2.42 25.12 -2.22
CA PRO A 71 3.11 23.86 -2.48
C PRO A 71 3.36 23.01 -1.22
N LYS A 72 3.28 23.58 0.00
CA LYS A 72 3.45 22.82 1.25
C LYS A 72 2.34 21.80 1.46
N ILE A 73 1.14 22.05 0.93
CA ILE A 73 0.01 21.12 1.00
C ILE A 73 0.38 19.78 0.37
N GLU A 74 1.09 19.79 -0.77
CA GLU A 74 1.53 18.55 -1.43
C GLU A 74 2.48 17.75 -0.52
N GLN A 75 3.41 18.44 0.15
CA GLN A 75 4.37 17.83 1.09
C GLN A 75 3.66 17.23 2.32
N TYR A 76 2.74 17.97 2.94
CA TYR A 76 2.01 17.51 4.12
C TYR A 76 1.10 16.32 3.81
N THR A 77 0.41 16.35 2.67
CA THR A 77 -0.46 15.24 2.24
C THR A 77 0.35 13.99 1.92
N PHE A 78 1.53 14.12 1.31
CA PHE A 78 2.42 12.98 1.12
C PHE A 78 2.94 12.39 2.43
N TRP A 79 3.53 13.21 3.30
CA TRP A 79 4.08 12.68 4.56
C TRP A 79 2.98 12.08 5.45
N SER A 80 1.80 12.70 5.52
CA SER A 80 0.67 12.12 6.24
C SER A 80 0.20 10.80 5.61
N SER A 81 0.15 10.68 4.28
CA SER A 81 -0.18 9.41 3.62
C SER A 81 0.82 8.31 3.95
N MET A 82 2.12 8.63 4.02
CA MET A 82 3.17 7.67 4.36
C MET A 82 3.09 7.26 5.83
N LEU A 83 2.93 8.23 6.74
CA LEU A 83 2.82 8.02 8.18
C LEU A 83 1.60 7.18 8.56
N ILE A 84 0.52 7.22 7.78
CA ILE A 84 -0.69 6.43 8.04
C ILE A 84 -0.64 5.10 7.27
N GLY A 85 -0.34 5.17 5.97
CA GLY A 85 -0.44 4.04 5.05
C GLY A 85 0.59 2.94 5.31
N VAL A 86 1.85 3.31 5.59
CA VAL A 86 2.90 2.31 5.85
C VAL A 86 2.65 1.55 7.16
N PRO A 87 2.39 2.20 8.31
CA PRO A 87 2.04 1.47 9.52
C PRO A 87 0.77 0.63 9.37
N TYR A 88 -0.27 1.15 8.70
CA TYR A 88 -1.47 0.36 8.41
C TYR A 88 -1.15 -0.91 7.62
N LEU A 89 -0.33 -0.80 6.57
CA LEU A 89 0.11 -1.95 5.77
C LEU A 89 0.80 -2.99 6.65
N LEU A 90 1.83 -2.56 7.41
CA LEU A 90 2.64 -3.46 8.24
C LEU A 90 1.79 -4.15 9.30
N ILE A 91 0.96 -3.41 10.04
CA ILE A 91 0.13 -3.99 11.10
C ILE A 91 -0.90 -4.93 10.50
N LYS A 92 -1.60 -4.50 9.44
CA LYS A 92 -2.70 -5.28 8.90
C LYS A 92 -2.20 -6.53 8.21
N SER A 93 -1.20 -6.45 7.33
CA SER A 93 -0.69 -7.59 6.57
C SER A 93 -0.08 -8.68 7.46
N ASN A 94 0.50 -8.31 8.61
CA ASN A 94 1.11 -9.25 9.55
C ASN A 94 0.15 -9.75 10.64
N SER A 95 -1.11 -9.28 10.66
CA SER A 95 -2.08 -9.73 11.66
C SER A 95 -2.43 -11.21 11.50
N LYS A 96 -2.67 -11.89 12.63
CA LYS A 96 -3.11 -13.31 12.65
C LYS A 96 -4.39 -13.56 11.86
N LYS A 97 -5.17 -12.51 11.55
CA LYS A 97 -6.39 -12.57 10.71
C LYS A 97 -6.15 -13.26 9.36
N TYR A 98 -4.95 -13.19 8.80
CA TYR A 98 -4.64 -13.77 7.49
C TYR A 98 -3.93 -15.11 7.56
N LYS A 99 -3.63 -15.62 8.76
CA LYS A 99 -3.10 -16.97 8.96
C LYS A 99 -4.27 -17.96 8.91
N ILE A 100 -4.20 -18.91 7.99
CA ILE A 100 -5.26 -19.90 7.70
C ILE A 100 -4.92 -21.31 8.20
N LYS A 101 -3.67 -21.54 8.61
CA LYS A 101 -3.18 -22.78 9.23
C LYS A 101 -2.18 -22.43 10.33
N GLU A 102 -2.13 -23.20 11.41
CA GLU A 102 -1.17 -22.96 12.52
C GLU A 102 0.28 -23.33 12.15
#